data_AF-X1FBG4-F1
#
_entry.id   AF-X1FBG4-F1
#
_cell.length_a   1.000
_cell.length_b   1.000
_cell.length_c   1.000
_cell.angle_alpha   90.00
_cell.angle_beta   90.00
_cell.angle_gamma   90.00
#
_symmetry.space_group_name_H-M   'P 1'
#
loop_
_entity.id
_entity.type
_entity.pdbx_description
1 polymer ?
#
loop_
_entity_poly.entity_id
_entity_poly.type
_entity_poly.pdbx_seq_one_letter_code
_entity_poly.pdbx_strand_id
1 'polypeptide(L)' 'IETTRQMMVARAADWLESAGVTVPGKPDGSVDATLEITPGFALEKDDVKAKLKQIPEIKPKDKLYLA' A
#
# COMPACT_ATOMS: atom_id res chain seq x y z
N ILE A 1 17.09 -13.33 -3.84
CA ILE A 1 16.74 -12.73 -2.53
C ILE A 1 16.33 -11.29 -2.80
N GLU A 2 15.05 -11.07 -3.10
CA GLU A 2 14.47 -9.74 -3.35
C GLU A 2 13.28 -9.51 -2.39
N THR A 3 13.39 -10.02 -1.16
CA THR A 3 12.24 -10.25 -0.27
C THR A 3 11.84 -9.02 0.54
N THR A 4 12.78 -8.21 1.01
CA THR A 4 12.47 -7.09 1.93
C THR A 4 11.55 -6.05 1.30
N ARG A 5 11.84 -5.65 0.05
CA ARG A 5 11.00 -4.67 -0.67
C ARG A 5 9.61 -5.23 -0.95
N GLN A 6 9.52 -6.50 -1.39
CA GLN A 6 8.24 -7.15 -1.63
C GLN A 6 7.41 -7.28 -0.35
N MET A 7 8.03 -7.63 0.79
CA MET A 7 7.36 -7.70 2.09
C MET A 7 6.85 -6.33 2.56
N MET A 8 7.63 -5.26 2.37
CA MET A 8 7.20 -3.90 2.72
C MET A 8 6.02 -3.43 1.85
N VAL A 9 6.08 -3.69 0.54
CA VAL A 9 4.98 -3.39 -0.38
C VAL A 9 3.73 -4.20 -0.02
N ALA A 10 3.87 -5.49 0.29
CA ALA A 10 2.76 -6.33 0.70
C ALA A 10 2.12 -5.87 2.02
N ARG A 11 2.94 -5.44 3.00
CA ARG A 11 2.44 -4.82 4.24
C ARG A 11 1.67 -3.54 3.95
N ALA A 12 2.19 -2.66 3.10
CA ALA A 12 1.52 -1.43 2.72
C ALA A 12 0.19 -1.70 2.01
N ALA A 13 0.16 -2.68 1.09
CA ALA A 13 -1.04 -3.14 0.41
C ALA A 13 -2.10 -3.63 1.42
N ASP A 14 -1.71 -4.51 2.34
CA ASP A 14 -2.61 -5.04 3.39
C ASP A 14 -3.26 -3.91 4.22
N TRP A 15 -2.50 -2.85 4.52
CA TRP A 15 -3.02 -1.70 5.24
C TRP A 15 -4.04 -0.90 4.44
N LEU A 16 -3.74 -0.65 3.17
CA LEU A 16 -4.62 0.06 2.24
C LEU A 16 -5.91 -0.73 1.98
N GLU A 17 -5.81 -2.03 1.71
CA GLU A 17 -6.95 -2.91 1.48
C GLU A 17 -7.84 -3.01 2.72
N SER A 18 -7.27 -3.09 3.92
CA SER A 18 -8.05 -3.08 5.16
C SER A 18 -8.71 -1.75 5.47
N ALA A 19 -8.27 -0.67 4.84
CA ALA A 19 -8.93 0.62 4.89
C ALA A 19 -10.03 0.73 3.80
N GLY A 20 -10.13 -0.24 2.88
CA GLY A 20 -11.09 -0.25 1.78
C GLY A 20 -10.54 0.34 0.48
N VAL A 21 -9.24 0.59 0.39
CA VAL A 21 -8.58 1.01 -0.86
C VAL A 21 -8.33 -0.21 -1.74
N THR A 22 -8.70 -0.13 -3.02
CA THR A 22 -8.36 -1.19 -3.97
C THR A 22 -6.90 -1.09 -4.39
N VAL A 23 -6.14 -2.18 -4.18
CA VAL A 23 -4.74 -2.29 -4.60
C VAL A 23 -4.66 -3.20 -5.83
N PRO A 24 -3.98 -2.79 -6.92
CA PRO A 24 -3.81 -3.63 -8.10
C PRO A 24 -2.89 -4.82 -7.80
N GLY A 25 -3.35 -6.02 -8.10
CA GLY A 25 -2.58 -7.26 -7.98
C GLY A 25 -2.12 -7.80 -9.34
N LYS A 26 -1.06 -8.59 -9.34
CA LYS A 26 -0.56 -9.36 -10.49
C LYS A 26 -1.16 -10.77 -10.49
N PRO A 27 -1.11 -11.47 -11.65
CA PRO A 27 -1.54 -12.86 -11.74
C PRO A 27 -0.78 -13.84 -10.82
N ASP A 28 0.43 -13.48 -10.37
CA ASP A 28 1.22 -14.31 -9.43
C ASP A 28 0.82 -14.11 -7.95
N GLY A 29 -0.13 -13.21 -7.67
CA GLY A 29 -0.56 -12.86 -6.31
C GLY A 29 0.28 -11.76 -5.67
N SER A 30 1.35 -11.28 -6.32
CA SER A 30 2.09 -10.12 -5.85
C SER A 30 1.39 -8.80 -6.19
N VAL A 31 1.73 -7.72 -5.47
CA VAL A 31 1.19 -6.39 -5.72
C VAL A 31 1.74 -5.83 -7.05
N ASP A 32 0.86 -5.31 -7.90
CA ASP A 32 1.21 -4.63 -9.16
C ASP A 32 1.39 -3.13 -8.99
N ALA A 33 2.05 -2.72 -7.91
CA ALA A 33 2.39 -1.33 -7.61
C ALA A 33 3.58 -1.29 -6.65
N THR A 34 4.30 -0.17 -6.60
CA THR A 34 5.21 0.14 -5.49
C THR A 34 4.45 0.97 -4.48
N LEU A 35 4.31 0.44 -3.27
CA LEU A 35 3.58 1.09 -2.18
C LEU A 35 4.52 1.29 -1.00
N GLU A 36 4.59 2.51 -0.50
CA GLU A 36 5.32 2.83 0.72
C GLU A 36 4.48 3.73 1.62
N ILE A 37 4.39 3.35 2.89
CA ILE A 37 3.71 4.11 3.93
C ILE A 37 4.77 4.45 4.96
N THR A 38 5.06 5.74 5.12
CA THR A 38 6.01 6.19 6.13
C THR A 38 5.32 6.32 7.50
N PRO A 39 6.10 6.27 8.60
CA PRO A 39 5.56 6.51 9.95
C PRO A 39 4.90 7.88 10.13
N GLY A 40 5.26 8.88 9.31
CA GLY A 40 4.60 10.19 9.32
C GLY A 40 3.15 10.13 8.84
N PHE A 41 2.87 9.21 7.91
CA PHE A 41 1.52 9.00 7.40
C PHE A 41 0.71 8.05 8.28
N ALA A 42 1.25 6.91 8.70
CA ALA A 42 0.54 5.96 9.54
C ALA A 42 1.51 5.15 10.39
N LEU A 43 1.21 5.01 11.68
CA LEU A 43 1.97 4.16 12.60
C LEU A 43 1.37 2.75 12.65
N GLU A 44 0.06 2.64 12.44
CA GLU A 44 -0.67 1.38 12.42
C GLU A 44 -1.74 1.33 11.32
N LYS A 45 -2.32 0.14 11.14
CA LYS A 45 -3.29 -0.15 10.09
C LYS A 45 -4.53 0.76 10.16
N ASP A 46 -4.97 1.11 11.36
CA ASP A 46 -6.20 1.89 11.56
C ASP A 46 -6.03 3.37 11.21
N ASP A 47 -4.81 3.93 11.33
CA ASP A 47 -4.50 5.30 10.92
C ASP A 47 -4.83 5.55 9.43
N VAL A 48 -4.64 4.52 8.60
CA VAL A 48 -4.92 4.58 7.16
C VAL A 48 -6.41 4.82 6.89
N LYS A 49 -7.30 4.24 7.71
CA LYS A 49 -8.76 4.45 7.60
C LYS A 49 -9.14 5.91 7.83
N ALA A 50 -8.54 6.53 8.85
CA ALA A 50 -8.79 7.94 9.16
C ALA A 50 -8.32 8.88 8.03
N LYS A 51 -7.35 8.43 7.22
CA LYS A 51 -6.72 9.20 6.15
C LYS A 51 -7.15 8.78 4.73
N LEU A 52 -8.20 7.97 4.58
CA LEU A 52 -8.68 7.48 3.27
C LEU A 52 -8.85 8.55 2.21
N LYS A 53 -9.35 9.73 2.59
CA LYS A 53 -9.56 10.86 1.67
C LYS A 53 -8.27 11.42 1.08
N GLN A 54 -7.12 11.11 1.67
CA GLN A 54 -5.79 11.54 1.23
C GLN A 54 -5.10 10.49 0.35
N ILE A 55 -5.70 9.31 0.21
CA ILE A 55 -5.14 8.21 -0.57
C ILE A 55 -5.71 8.29 -2.00
N PRO A 56 -4.86 8.52 -3.02
CA PRO A 56 -5.32 8.53 -4.39
C PRO A 56 -5.66 7.11 -4.88
N GLU A 57 -6.39 7.03 -5.99
CA GLU A 57 -6.59 5.77 -6.70
C GLU A 57 -5.25 5.16 -7.13
N ILE A 58 -5.07 3.86 -6.89
CA ILE A 58 -3.83 3.14 -7.20
C ILE A 58 -4.00 2.38 -8.52
N LYS A 59 -3.14 2.69 -9.49
CA LYS A 59 -3.16 2.04 -10.81
C LYS A 59 -2.07 0.97 -10.93
N PRO A 60 -2.24 -0.01 -11.83
CA PRO A 60 -1.19 -0.98 -12.11
C PRO A 60 0.12 -0.28 -12.51
N LYS A 61 1.24 -0.77 -11.97
CA LYS A 61 2.62 -0.26 -12.10
C LYS A 61 2.87 1.12 -11.48
N ASP A 62 1.91 1.65 -10.72
CA ASP A 62 2.05 2.95 -10.07
C ASP A 62 3.07 2.92 -8.92
N LYS A 63 3.49 4.10 -8.48
CA LYS A 63 4.41 4.29 -7.36
C LYS A 63 3.80 5.29 -6.40
N LEU A 64 3.19 4.78 -5.35
CA LEU A 64 2.55 5.58 -4.32
C LEU A 64 3.42 5.63 -3.07
N TYR A 65 3.75 6.86 -2.67
CA TYR A 65 4.47 7.16 -1.44
C TYR A 65 3.56 8.02 -0.56
N LEU A 66 3.21 7.51 0.63
CA LEU A 66 2.37 8.19 1.60
C LEU A 66 3.23 8.64 2.78
N ALA A 67 3.34 9.96 2.97
CA ALA A 67 4.14 10.60 4.02
C ALA A 67 3.33 11.60 4.84
#